data_AF-A0A348NW25-F1
#
_entry.id   AF-A0A348NW25-F1
#
_cell.length_a   1.000
_cell.length_b   1.000
_cell.length_c   1.000
_cell.angle_alpha   90.00
_cell.angle_beta   90.00
_cell.angle_gamma   90.00
#
_symmetry.space_group_name_H-M   'P 1'
#
loop_
_entity.id
_entity.type
_entity.pdbx_description
1 polymer ?
#
loop_
_entity_poly.entity_id
_entity_poly.type
_entity_poly.pdbx_seq_one_letter_code
_entity_poly.pdbx_strand_id
1 'polypeptide(L)'
;MKRDGEESKAKITGATFKRILVFFKGHTKALIFATLTVVLGVSLNAALPLVFREMIDKAIPEATKSGILDKVLVFALAYLSILILLGAIQYFQQLVIGYMGIDIVN
;
A
#
# COMPACT_ATOMS: atom_id res chain seq x y z
N MET A 1 14.63 -7.72 51.37
CA MET A 1 13.51 -7.68 50.40
C MET A 1 13.83 -6.64 49.33
N LYS A 2 14.46 -7.04 48.22
CA LYS A 2 14.53 -6.21 47.00
C LYS A 2 13.35 -6.62 46.12
N ARG A 3 12.53 -5.65 45.73
CA ARG A 3 11.46 -5.82 44.75
C ARG A 3 12.12 -5.80 43.38
N ASP A 4 12.30 -6.97 42.79
CA ASP A 4 12.76 -7.13 41.41
C ASP A 4 11.59 -6.76 40.48
N GLY A 5 11.41 -5.46 40.28
CA GLY A 5 10.54 -4.85 39.28
C GLY A 5 11.28 -4.64 37.95
N GLU A 6 12.14 -5.58 37.55
CA GLU A 6 12.67 -5.57 36.20
C GLU A 6 11.64 -6.23 35.29
N GLU A 7 10.74 -5.41 34.75
CA GLU A 7 10.02 -5.73 33.52
C GLU A 7 11.07 -6.04 32.45
N SER A 8 11.39 -7.33 32.34
CA SER A 8 12.20 -7.90 31.28
C SER A 8 11.57 -7.49 29.97
N LYS A 9 12.12 -6.44 29.34
CA LYS A 9 11.81 -6.05 27.97
C LYS A 9 12.07 -7.28 27.12
N ALA A 10 11.02 -8.06 26.87
CA ALA A 10 11.10 -9.30 26.14
C ALA A 10 11.80 -9.02 24.82
N LYS A 11 13.08 -9.39 24.73
CA LYS A 11 13.86 -9.23 23.50
C LYS A 11 13.16 -10.07 22.46
N ILE A 12 12.39 -9.42 21.58
CA ILE A 12 11.71 -10.08 20.46
C ILE A 12 12.79 -10.82 19.68
N THR A 13 12.89 -12.12 19.92
CA THR A 13 13.92 -12.97 19.35
C THR A 13 13.38 -13.50 18.02
N GLY A 14 14.25 -13.86 17.08
CA GLY A 14 13.81 -14.49 15.81
C GLY A 14 12.91 -15.72 16.02
N ALA A 15 13.05 -16.40 17.17
CA ALA A 15 12.18 -17.48 17.60
C ALA A 15 10.71 -17.05 17.81
N THR A 16 10.46 -15.85 18.34
CA THR A 16 9.11 -15.29 18.51
C THR A 16 8.47 -14.96 17.15
N PHE A 17 9.25 -14.37 16.22
CA PHE A 17 8.78 -14.10 14.86
C PHE A 17 8.45 -15.39 14.10
N LYS A 18 9.29 -16.42 14.23
CA LYS A 18 9.04 -17.74 13.65
C LYS A 18 7.75 -18.37 14.19
N ARG A 19 7.44 -18.20 15.48
CA ARG A 19 6.18 -18.66 16.08
C ARG A 19 4.97 -17.90 15.52
N ILE A 20 5.08 -16.59 15.34
CA ILE A 20 4.02 -15.77 14.73
C ILE A 20 3.72 -16.24 13.29
N LEU A 21 4.76 -16.49 12.48
CA LEU A 21 4.60 -16.97 11.11
C LEU A 21 3.86 -18.31 10.99
N VAL A 22 3.87 -19.16 12.02
CA VAL A 22 3.13 -20.42 12.01
C VAL A 22 1.62 -20.18 11.96
N PHE A 23 1.11 -19.14 12.63
CA PHE A 23 -0.32 -18.80 12.61
C PHE A 23 -0.79 -18.38 11.21
N PHE A 24 0.09 -17.81 10.40
CA PHE A 24 -0.22 -17.41 9.02
C PHE A 24 -0.17 -18.56 8.01
N LYS A 25 0.25 -19.79 8.40
CA LYS A 25 0.35 -20.92 7.45
C LYS A 25 -0.98 -21.23 6.75
N GLY A 26 -2.11 -21.14 7.46
CA GLY A 26 -3.45 -21.37 6.91
C GLY A 26 -3.92 -20.30 5.92
N HIS A 27 -3.32 -19.11 5.96
CA HIS A 27 -3.75 -17.92 5.21
C HIS A 27 -2.69 -17.48 4.18
N THR A 28 -1.85 -18.39 3.70
CA THR A 28 -0.78 -18.10 2.73
C THR A 28 -1.28 -17.39 1.47
N LYS A 29 -2.46 -17.75 0.95
CA LYS A 29 -3.07 -17.06 -0.20
C LYS A 29 -3.42 -15.60 0.11
N ALA A 30 -4.01 -15.34 1.28
CA ALA A 30 -4.34 -13.99 1.75
C ALA A 30 -3.08 -13.16 1.98
N LEU A 31 -2.02 -13.78 2.52
CA LEU A 31 -0.74 -13.12 2.74
C LEU A 31 -0.04 -12.76 1.42
N ILE A 32 -0.06 -13.65 0.43
CA ILE A 32 0.47 -13.36 -0.92
C ILE A 32 -0.32 -12.23 -1.57
N PHE A 33 -1.66 -12.28 -1.52
CA PHE A 33 -2.51 -11.23 -2.04
C PHE A 33 -2.20 -9.88 -1.39
N ALA A 34 -2.17 -9.83 -0.04
CA ALA A 34 -1.85 -8.64 0.72
C ALA A 34 -0.48 -8.08 0.34
N THR A 35 0.53 -8.95 0.22
CA THR A 35 1.88 -8.56 -0.20
C THR A 35 1.88 -7.94 -1.60
N LEU A 36 1.22 -8.60 -2.57
CA LEU A 36 1.12 -8.09 -3.94
C LEU A 36 0.40 -6.74 -3.99
N THR A 37 -0.69 -6.57 -3.24
CA THR A 37 -1.41 -5.29 -3.17
C THR A 37 -0.56 -4.18 -2.55
N VAL A 38 0.29 -4.49 -1.57
CA VAL A 38 1.25 -3.51 -1.02
C VAL A 38 2.26 -3.08 -2.07
N VAL A 39 2.89 -4.03 -2.77
CA VAL A 39 3.87 -3.71 -3.83
C VAL A 39 3.22 -2.87 -4.93
N LEU A 40 2.00 -3.24 -5.34
CA LEU A 40 1.25 -2.48 -6.33
C LEU A 40 0.90 -1.07 -5.83
N GLY A 41 0.43 -0.95 -4.59
CA GLY A 41 0.11 0.34 -3.97
C GLY A 41 1.32 1.27 -3.84
N VAL A 42 2.50 0.73 -3.49
CA VAL A 42 3.75 1.50 -3.47
C VAL A 42 4.13 1.94 -4.88
N SER A 43 4.01 1.06 -5.86
CA SER A 43 4.32 1.37 -7.27
C SER A 43 3.42 2.49 -7.81
N LEU A 44 2.12 2.44 -7.50
CA LEU A 44 1.16 3.48 -7.89
C LEU A 44 1.41 4.81 -7.17
N ASN A 45 1.76 4.78 -5.88
CA ASN A 45 2.16 5.99 -5.15
C ASN A 45 3.43 6.63 -5.75
N ALA A 46 4.37 5.82 -6.21
CA ALA A 46 5.56 6.32 -6.91
C ALA A 46 5.23 6.87 -8.31
N ALA A 47 4.19 6.35 -8.96
CA ALA A 47 3.73 6.82 -10.27
C ALA A 47 3.00 8.18 -10.20
N LEU A 48 2.29 8.49 -9.12
CA LEU A 48 1.57 9.77 -8.95
C LEU A 48 2.43 11.02 -9.22
N PRO A 49 3.60 11.22 -8.57
CA PRO A 49 4.44 12.38 -8.83
C PRO A 49 5.01 12.39 -10.24
N LEU A 50 5.23 11.23 -10.87
CA LEU A 50 5.71 11.14 -12.26
C LEU A 50 4.64 11.61 -13.25
N VAL A 51 3.40 11.14 -13.08
CA VAL A 51 2.26 11.57 -13.90
C VAL A 51 2.00 13.07 -13.72
N PHE A 52 2.05 13.55 -12.47
CA PHE A 52 1.89 14.98 -12.18
C PHE A 52 2.99 15.82 -12.83
N ARG A 53 4.23 15.35 -12.76
CA ARG A 53 5.36 16.01 -13.41
C ARG A 53 5.15 16.10 -14.92
N GLU A 54 4.74 15.02 -15.58
CA GLU A 54 4.55 15.06 -17.04
C GLU A 54 3.36 15.93 -17.47
N MET A 55 2.34 16.03 -16.61
CA MET A 55 1.26 16.99 -16.81
C MET A 55 1.79 18.44 -16.79
N ILE A 56 2.66 18.78 -15.84
CA ILE A 56 3.24 20.12 -15.73
C ILE A 56 4.28 20.40 -16.81
N ASP A 57 5.20 19.48 -17.04
CA ASP A 57 6.38 19.71 -17.88
C ASP A 57 6.03 19.65 -19.38
N LYS A 58 5.03 18.85 -19.77
CA LYS A 58 4.69 18.62 -21.18
C LYS A 58 3.26 19.03 -21.52
N ALA A 59 2.27 18.53 -20.78
CA ALA A 59 0.87 18.69 -21.18
C ALA A 59 0.41 20.15 -21.10
N ILE A 60 0.72 20.86 -20.01
CA ILE A 60 0.34 22.28 -19.84
C ILE A 60 1.02 23.19 -20.87
N PRO A 61 2.36 23.17 -21.06
CA PRO A 61 3.03 24.02 -22.05
C PRO A 61 2.57 23.75 -23.48
N GLU A 62 2.29 22.50 -23.83
CA GLU A 62 1.78 22.13 -25.15
C GLU A 62 0.34 22.64 -25.36
N ALA A 63 -0.51 22.53 -24.34
CA ALA A 63 -1.86 23.07 -24.38
C ALA A 63 -1.87 24.60 -24.52
N THR A 64 -0.96 25.31 -23.87
CA THR A 64 -0.83 26.78 -24.03
C THR A 64 -0.41 27.17 -25.44
N LYS A 65 0.44 26.38 -26.11
CA LYS A 65 0.92 26.66 -27.47
C LYS A 65 -0.08 26.30 -28.57
N SER A 66 -0.79 25.18 -28.40
CA SER A 66 -1.70 24.63 -29.42
C SER A 66 -3.15 25.03 -29.21
N GLY A 67 -3.52 25.52 -28.01
CA GLY A 67 -4.90 25.79 -27.61
C GLY A 67 -5.72 24.52 -27.33
N ILE A 68 -5.13 23.33 -27.45
CA ILE A 68 -5.81 22.04 -27.32
C ILE A 68 -5.54 21.46 -25.92
N LEU A 69 -6.60 21.27 -25.13
CA LEU A 69 -6.53 20.75 -23.76
C LEU A 69 -6.55 19.21 -23.67
N ASP A 70 -6.68 18.49 -24.79
CA ASP A 70 -6.89 17.04 -24.80
C ASP A 70 -5.81 16.28 -24.03
N LYS A 71 -4.54 16.66 -24.18
CA LYS A 71 -3.42 16.02 -23.46
C LYS A 71 -3.49 16.26 -21.96
N VAL A 72 -3.83 17.47 -21.53
CA VAL A 72 -3.99 17.80 -20.10
C VAL A 72 -5.10 16.96 -19.49
N LEU A 73 -6.21 16.81 -20.21
CA LEU A 73 -7.36 16.02 -19.78
C LEU A 73 -7.00 14.53 -19.64
N VAL A 74 -6.24 13.97 -20.59
CA VAL A 74 -5.74 12.58 -20.50
C VAL A 74 -4.86 12.36 -19.27
N PHE A 75 -3.90 13.25 -19.00
CA PHE A 75 -3.05 13.14 -17.80
C PHE A 75 -3.83 13.34 -16.50
N ALA A 76 -4.80 14.26 -16.47
CA ALA A 76 -5.68 14.46 -15.32
C ALA A 76 -6.54 13.22 -15.05
N LEU A 77 -7.11 12.61 -16.09
CA LEU A 77 -7.86 11.36 -15.97
C LEU A 77 -6.96 10.19 -15.53
N ALA A 78 -5.73 10.10 -16.04
CA ALA A 78 -4.76 9.11 -15.60
C ALA A 78 -4.43 9.28 -14.10
N TYR A 79 -4.21 10.51 -13.66
CA TYR A 79 -3.94 10.84 -12.26
C TYR A 79 -5.14 10.46 -11.36
N LEU A 80 -6.36 10.83 -11.76
CA LEU A 80 -7.59 10.47 -11.05
C LEU A 80 -7.76 8.95 -10.97
N SER A 81 -7.50 8.24 -12.08
CA SER A 81 -7.62 6.79 -12.15
C SER A 81 -6.64 6.11 -11.19
N ILE A 82 -5.40 6.60 -11.08
CA ILE A 82 -4.42 6.11 -10.11
C ILE A 82 -4.93 6.30 -8.68
N LEU A 83 -5.48 7.46 -8.34
CA LEU A 83 -6.03 7.71 -7.00
C LEU A 83 -7.19 6.76 -6.65
N ILE A 84 -8.11 6.55 -7.59
CA ILE A 84 -9.25 5.63 -7.40
C ILE A 84 -8.74 4.20 -7.21
N LEU A 85 -7.80 3.76 -8.06
CA LEU A 85 -7.19 2.43 -7.94
C LEU A 85 -6.45 2.27 -6.61
N LEU A 86 -5.74 3.30 -6.16
CA LEU A 86 -5.04 3.28 -4.87
C LEU A 86 -6.03 3.06 -3.72
N GLY A 87 -7.11 3.83 -3.70
CA GLY A 87 -8.16 3.71 -2.69
C GLY A 87 -8.82 2.32 -2.70
N ALA A 88 -9.11 1.79 -3.89
CA ALA A 88 -9.67 0.45 -4.04
C ALA A 88 -8.70 -0.63 -3.51
N ILE A 89 -7.43 -0.58 -3.90
CA ILE A 89 -6.39 -1.52 -3.44
C ILE A 89 -6.27 -1.47 -1.92
N GLN A 90 -6.19 -0.28 -1.34
CA GLN A 90 -6.09 -0.11 0.11
C GLN A 90 -7.31 -0.68 0.84
N TYR A 91 -8.51 -0.44 0.32
CA TYR A 91 -9.75 -0.97 0.89
C TYR A 91 -9.77 -2.50 0.88
N PHE A 92 -9.51 -3.13 -0.28
CA PHE A 92 -9.47 -4.60 -0.37
C PHE A 92 -8.37 -5.21 0.47
N GLN A 93 -7.20 -4.57 0.55
CA GLN A 93 -6.11 -5.02 1.40
C GLN A 93 -6.52 -5.01 2.88
N GLN A 94 -7.18 -3.93 3.34
CA GLN A 94 -7.68 -3.84 4.72
C GLN A 94 -8.70 -4.93 5.03
N LEU A 95 -9.62 -5.22 4.10
CA LEU A 95 -10.57 -6.31 4.26
C LEU A 95 -9.87 -7.66 4.41
N VAL A 96 -8.96 -7.99 3.49
CA VAL A 96 -8.26 -9.29 3.50
C VAL A 96 -7.42 -9.47 4.77
N ILE A 97 -6.71 -8.43 5.20
CA ILE A 97 -5.92 -8.48 6.43
C ILE A 97 -6.84 -8.55 7.66
N GLY A 98 -7.95 -7.82 7.66
CA GLY A 98 -8.94 -7.82 8.74
C GLY A 98 -9.56 -9.21 8.93
N TYR A 99 -10.05 -9.83 7.85
CA TYR A 99 -10.60 -11.19 7.89
C TYR A 99 -9.56 -12.21 8.34
N MET A 100 -8.34 -12.13 7.80
CA MET A 100 -7.23 -13.00 8.23
C MET A 100 -6.91 -12.81 9.72
N GLY A 101 -6.96 -11.59 10.24
CA GLY A 101 -6.76 -11.32 11.66
C GLY A 101 -7.83 -11.93 12.54
N ILE A 102 -9.10 -11.86 12.13
CA ILE A 102 -10.22 -12.48 12.85
C ILE A 102 -10.08 -14.01 12.84
N ASP A 103 -9.76 -14.61 11.69
CA ASP A 103 -9.60 -16.06 11.55
C ASP A 103 -8.42 -16.62 12.35
N ILE A 104 -7.36 -15.83 12.57
CA ILE A 104 -6.21 -16.25 13.39
C ILE A 104 -6.54 -16.24 14.90
N VAL A 105 -7.44 -15.34 15.32
CA VAL A 105 -7.81 -15.16 16.73
C VAL A 105 -8.89 -16.16 17.17
N ASN A 106 -9.82 -16.49 16.28
CA ASN A 106 -10.86 -17.50 16.50
C ASN A 106 -10.31 -18.93 16.43
#